data_AF-A0A537HE92-F1
#
_entry.id   AF-A0A537HE92-F1
#
_cell.length_a   1.000
_cell.length_b   1.000
_cell.length_c   1.000
_cell.angle_alpha   90.00
_cell.angle_beta   90.00
_cell.angle_gamma   90.00
#
_symmetry.space_group_name_H-M   'P 1'
#
loop_
_entity.id
_entity.type
_entity.pdbx_description
1 polymer ?
#
loop_
_entity_poly.entity_id
_entity_poly.type
_entity_poly.pdbx_seq_one_letter_code
_entity_poly.pdbx_strand_id
1 'polypeptide(L)'
;MGVEKRIVKKINALLIIPLALLLLPGAYATRPSSGSGTFTATNGAPTARSAGGNMIITHSVMFTITGAIAGTCKGQERDVVHADGTLEFHGMCTFTGSAGEKSGTTIDRYNGRGTMASFEGRFVVGQGTGGLDGLHGVGAFEASANGEGTSTGTYTLQWHIDPK
;
A
#
# COMPACT_ATOMS: atom_id res chain seq x y z
N MET A 1 37.45 -61.80 49.02
CA MET A 1 38.46 -61.17 48.13
C MET A 1 37.74 -60.78 46.84
N GLY A 2 37.25 -59.55 46.75
CA GLY A 2 37.80 -58.50 45.85
C GLY A 2 37.01 -58.52 44.53
N VAL A 3 36.47 -57.45 43.95
CA VAL A 3 36.74 -56.01 43.99
C VAL A 3 35.46 -55.28 43.54
N GLU A 4 35.13 -54.15 44.18
CA GLU A 4 34.12 -53.17 43.73
C GLU A 4 34.39 -52.66 42.31
N LYS A 5 33.33 -52.45 41.50
CA LYS A 5 33.28 -51.31 40.58
C LYS A 5 31.88 -50.68 40.58
N ARG A 6 31.75 -49.60 41.35
CA ARG A 6 30.77 -48.53 41.09
C ARG A 6 31.15 -47.83 39.79
N ILE A 7 30.25 -47.80 38.81
CA ILE A 7 30.23 -46.75 37.79
C ILE A 7 28.82 -46.19 37.74
N VAL A 8 28.68 -44.99 38.29
CA VAL A 8 27.53 -44.09 38.16
C VAL A 8 27.73 -43.26 36.88
N LYS A 9 26.62 -42.70 36.34
CA LYS A 9 26.49 -41.60 35.34
C LYS A 9 26.54 -42.04 33.86
N LYS A 10 25.66 -41.58 32.95
CA LYS A 10 24.82 -40.36 32.89
C LYS A 10 23.51 -40.68 32.13
N ILE A 11 22.35 -40.28 32.66
CA ILE A 11 21.13 -40.18 31.87
C ILE A 11 21.35 -39.02 30.90
N ASN A 12 21.60 -39.31 29.63
CA ASN A 12 21.76 -38.30 28.60
C ASN A 12 20.43 -37.58 28.41
N ALA A 13 20.43 -36.29 28.75
CA ALA A 13 19.37 -35.34 28.45
C ALA A 13 19.20 -35.24 26.93
N LEU A 14 18.33 -36.06 26.35
CA LEU A 14 18.02 -36.05 24.92
C LEU A 14 16.51 -35.87 24.69
N LEU A 15 15.88 -34.96 25.45
CA LEU A 15 14.45 -34.66 25.33
C LEU A 15 14.12 -33.16 25.48
N ILE A 16 15.11 -32.26 25.47
CA ILE A 16 14.87 -30.82 25.72
C ILE A 16 14.63 -30.03 24.41
N ILE A 17 14.99 -30.57 23.25
CA ILE A 17 14.93 -29.82 21.98
C ILE A 17 13.52 -29.64 21.40
N PRO A 18 12.55 -30.59 21.48
CA PRO A 18 11.23 -30.35 20.87
C PRO A 18 10.35 -29.38 21.68
N LEU A 19 10.64 -29.13 22.97
CA LEU A 19 9.82 -28.25 23.81
C LEU A 19 10.16 -26.75 23.64
N ALA A 20 11.40 -26.42 23.25
CA ALA A 20 11.81 -25.04 22.99
C ALA A 20 11.16 -24.45 21.71
N LEU A 21 10.78 -25.30 20.75
CA LEU A 21 10.09 -24.90 19.52
C LEU A 21 8.60 -24.54 19.75
N LEU A 22 7.98 -25.04 20.82
CA LEU A 22 6.59 -24.73 21.20
C LEU A 22 6.45 -23.37 21.91
N LEU A 23 7.56 -22.77 22.35
CA LEU A 23 7.61 -21.47 23.01
C LEU A 23 7.95 -20.32 22.04
N LEU A 24 8.14 -20.63 20.76
CA LEU A 24 8.29 -19.58 19.76
C LEU A 24 6.95 -18.83 19.65
N PRO A 25 6.93 -17.50 19.78
CA PRO A 25 5.75 -16.72 19.48
C PRO A 25 5.29 -17.09 18.08
N GLY A 26 4.08 -17.63 17.96
CA GLY A 26 3.47 -17.85 16.65
C GLY A 26 3.39 -16.51 15.95
N ALA A 27 4.11 -16.35 14.84
CA ALA A 27 3.92 -15.20 13.97
C ALA A 27 2.53 -15.34 13.33
N TYR A 28 1.51 -14.77 13.97
CA TYR A 28 0.17 -14.68 13.41
C TYR A 28 0.20 -13.61 12.32
N ALA A 29 0.44 -14.02 11.08
CA ALA A 29 0.21 -13.15 9.94
C ALA A 29 -1.31 -12.92 9.81
N THR A 30 -1.77 -11.69 10.03
CA THR A 30 -3.15 -11.30 9.69
C THR A 30 -3.37 -11.61 8.21
N ARG A 31 -4.39 -12.41 7.87
CA ARG A 31 -4.72 -12.69 6.47
C ARG A 31 -5.06 -11.36 5.78
N PRO A 32 -4.46 -11.05 4.62
CA PRO A 32 -4.86 -9.88 3.87
C PRO A 32 -6.33 -9.94 3.47
N SER A 33 -7.04 -8.86 3.70
CA SER A 33 -8.32 -8.56 3.08
C SER A 33 -8.10 -8.16 1.62
N SER A 34 -9.12 -8.32 0.78
CA SER A 34 -9.10 -7.89 -0.61
C SER A 34 -10.43 -7.25 -0.98
N GLY A 35 -10.39 -6.31 -1.91
CA GLY A 35 -11.58 -5.58 -2.35
C GLY A 35 -11.28 -4.66 -3.53
N SER A 36 -12.32 -4.00 -4.00
CA SER A 36 -12.27 -3.10 -5.15
C SER A 36 -13.21 -1.92 -4.95
N GLY A 37 -13.09 -0.94 -5.83
CA GLY A 37 -13.95 0.23 -5.82
C GLY A 37 -13.72 1.14 -6.99
N THR A 38 -14.26 2.35 -6.88
CA THR A 38 -14.13 3.40 -7.89
C THR A 38 -13.59 4.68 -7.27
N PHE A 39 -13.06 5.54 -8.11
CA PHE A 39 -12.67 6.88 -7.71
C PHE A 39 -12.95 7.91 -8.80
N THR A 40 -13.06 9.16 -8.38
CA THR A 40 -12.89 10.33 -9.23
C THR A 40 -11.66 11.11 -8.77
N ALA A 41 -10.95 11.72 -9.72
CA ALA A 41 -9.82 12.59 -9.48
C ALA A 41 -10.12 14.00 -10.00
N THR A 42 -9.66 15.01 -9.28
CA THR A 42 -9.70 16.42 -9.71
C THR A 42 -8.35 17.06 -9.47
N ASN A 43 -7.79 17.63 -10.53
CA ASN A 43 -6.48 18.25 -10.52
C ASN A 43 -6.62 19.77 -10.32
N GLY A 44 -5.75 20.33 -9.50
CA GLY A 44 -5.60 21.76 -9.34
C GLY A 44 -4.85 22.40 -10.50
N ALA A 45 -4.71 23.73 -10.45
CA ALA A 45 -3.97 24.47 -11.46
C ALA A 45 -2.52 23.94 -11.56
N PRO A 46 -2.06 23.56 -12.76
CA PRO A 46 -0.73 22.98 -12.93
C PRO A 46 0.35 24.06 -13.03
N THR A 47 1.57 23.66 -12.67
CA THR A 47 2.80 24.29 -13.14
C THR A 47 3.44 23.38 -14.17
N ALA A 48 3.90 23.93 -15.29
CA ALA A 48 4.46 23.14 -16.39
C ALA A 48 5.77 23.73 -16.89
N ARG A 49 6.69 22.85 -17.29
CA ARG A 49 7.94 23.23 -17.96
C ARG A 49 8.35 22.19 -19.00
N SER A 50 9.00 22.64 -20.06
CA SER A 50 9.59 21.75 -21.06
C SER A 50 11.02 21.36 -20.67
N ALA A 51 11.41 20.12 -20.96
CA ALA A 51 12.78 19.63 -20.82
C ALA A 51 13.06 18.49 -21.80
N GLY A 52 13.97 18.71 -22.74
CA GLY A 52 14.41 17.65 -23.67
C GLY A 52 13.29 17.05 -24.52
N GLY A 53 12.31 17.87 -24.94
CA GLY A 53 11.14 17.41 -25.71
C GLY A 53 9.98 16.89 -24.84
N ASN A 54 10.21 16.64 -23.55
CA ASN A 54 9.17 16.23 -22.61
C ASN A 54 8.55 17.46 -21.94
N MET A 55 7.31 17.32 -21.49
CA MET A 55 6.64 18.26 -20.60
C MET A 55 6.58 17.69 -19.20
N ILE A 56 7.04 18.46 -18.22
CA ILE A 56 6.98 18.09 -16.80
C ILE A 56 5.92 18.96 -16.15
N ILE A 57 4.92 18.31 -15.55
CA ILE A 57 3.76 18.97 -14.96
C ILE A 57 3.74 18.62 -13.47
N THR A 58 3.50 19.61 -12.61
CA THR A 58 3.24 19.38 -11.18
C THR A 58 1.95 20.08 -10.80
N HIS A 59 1.07 19.34 -10.12
CA HIS A 59 -0.24 19.84 -9.73
C HIS A 59 -0.74 19.13 -8.46
N SER A 60 -1.67 19.77 -7.75
CA SER A 60 -2.36 19.14 -6.62
C SER A 60 -3.47 18.22 -7.10
N VAL A 61 -3.69 17.10 -6.43
CA VAL A 61 -4.76 16.16 -6.78
C VAL A 61 -5.67 15.90 -5.59
N MET A 62 -6.96 15.75 -5.88
CA MET A 62 -8.00 15.27 -4.97
C MET A 62 -8.62 14.01 -5.56
N PHE A 63 -8.55 12.90 -4.82
CA PHE A 63 -9.33 11.71 -5.10
C PHE A 63 -10.56 11.66 -4.19
N THR A 64 -11.71 11.29 -4.75
CA THR A 64 -12.89 10.82 -4.00
C THR A 64 -13.04 9.33 -4.27
N ILE A 65 -12.99 8.51 -3.23
CA ILE A 65 -12.86 7.05 -3.32
C ILE A 65 -14.09 6.39 -2.69
N THR A 66 -14.61 5.34 -3.33
CA THR A 66 -15.71 4.51 -2.82
C THR A 66 -15.42 3.03 -3.02
N GLY A 67 -16.18 2.15 -2.35
CA GLY A 67 -16.02 0.69 -2.42
C GLY A 67 -15.37 0.11 -1.18
N ALA A 68 -14.34 -0.73 -1.35
CA ALA A 68 -13.63 -1.40 -0.27
C ALA A 68 -13.05 -0.44 0.78
N ILE A 69 -12.57 0.72 0.33
CA ILE A 69 -12.31 1.90 1.16
C ILE A 69 -13.17 3.06 0.66
N ALA A 70 -13.53 3.95 1.58
CA ALA A 70 -14.33 5.13 1.27
C ALA A 70 -13.74 6.37 1.94
N GLY A 71 -13.58 7.46 1.18
CA GLY A 71 -12.98 8.68 1.70
C GLY A 71 -12.42 9.59 0.61
N THR A 72 -11.50 10.46 1.01
CA THR A 72 -10.80 11.37 0.08
C THR A 72 -9.30 11.27 0.26
N CYS A 73 -8.53 11.44 -0.81
CA CYS A 73 -7.06 11.51 -0.76
C CYS A 73 -6.57 12.80 -1.40
N LYS A 74 -5.86 13.65 -0.65
CA LYS A 74 -5.37 14.96 -1.10
C LYS A 74 -3.87 15.00 -1.15
N GLY A 75 -3.30 15.45 -2.26
CA GLY A 75 -1.86 15.36 -2.44
C GLY A 75 -1.30 16.16 -3.60
N GLN A 76 -0.10 15.77 -4.00
CA GLN A 76 0.60 16.32 -5.15
C GLN A 76 0.96 15.18 -6.11
N GLU A 77 0.90 15.48 -7.39
CA GLU A 77 1.29 14.60 -8.49
C GLU A 77 2.34 15.31 -9.37
N ARG A 78 3.23 14.50 -9.94
CA ARG A 78 4.20 14.95 -10.93
C ARG A 78 4.18 14.04 -12.15
N ASP A 79 3.92 14.66 -13.28
CA ASP A 79 3.78 14.01 -14.57
C ASP A 79 4.99 14.29 -15.45
N VAL A 80 5.28 13.34 -16.32
CA VAL A 80 6.16 13.49 -17.47
C VAL A 80 5.36 13.06 -18.69
N VAL A 81 4.99 14.02 -19.53
CA VAL A 81 4.44 13.76 -20.86
C VAL A 81 5.61 13.75 -21.83
N HIS A 82 5.84 12.60 -22.45
CA HIS A 82 6.91 12.40 -23.41
C HIS A 82 6.53 12.95 -24.78
N ALA A 83 7.55 13.23 -25.60
CA ALA A 83 7.37 13.74 -26.96
C ALA A 83 6.55 12.80 -27.86
N ASP A 84 6.51 11.50 -27.54
CA ASP A 84 5.73 10.49 -28.25
C ASP A 84 4.26 10.41 -27.77
N GLY A 85 3.87 11.25 -26.81
CA GLY A 85 2.52 11.30 -26.24
C GLY A 85 2.28 10.32 -25.09
N THR A 86 3.28 9.52 -24.70
CA THR A 86 3.19 8.69 -23.50
C THR A 86 3.30 9.53 -22.22
N LEU A 87 2.71 9.03 -21.15
CA LEU A 87 2.65 9.67 -19.84
C LEU A 87 3.24 8.70 -18.81
N GLU A 88 4.08 9.24 -17.93
CA GLU A 88 4.44 8.63 -16.65
C GLU A 88 4.16 9.61 -15.51
N PHE A 89 3.67 9.12 -14.38
CA PHE A 89 3.41 9.97 -13.23
C PHE A 89 3.69 9.26 -11.92
N HIS A 90 3.94 10.06 -10.89
CA HIS A 90 3.97 9.61 -9.51
C HIS A 90 3.38 10.68 -8.61
N GLY A 91 2.80 10.23 -7.51
CA GLY A 91 2.25 11.14 -6.52
C GLY A 91 2.15 10.53 -5.15
N MET A 92 1.80 11.40 -4.22
CA MET A 92 1.57 11.06 -2.83
C MET A 92 0.42 11.88 -2.31
N CYS A 93 -0.49 11.25 -1.57
CA CYS A 93 -1.63 11.93 -0.97
C CYS A 93 -1.90 11.41 0.45
N THR A 94 -2.53 12.27 1.25
CA THR A 94 -3.07 11.88 2.55
C THR A 94 -4.51 11.47 2.37
N PHE A 95 -4.80 10.21 2.61
CA PHE A 95 -6.15 9.68 2.66
C PHE A 95 -6.78 9.97 4.02
N THR A 96 -8.06 10.34 4.00
CA THR A 96 -8.92 10.44 5.18
C THR A 96 -10.22 9.74 4.86
N GLY A 97 -10.56 8.72 5.65
CA GLY A 97 -11.73 7.90 5.39
C GLY A 97 -11.77 6.64 6.23
N SER A 98 -12.37 5.59 5.67
CA SER A 98 -12.56 4.31 6.36
C SER A 98 -12.29 3.10 5.49
N ALA A 99 -11.95 2.00 6.17
CA ALA A 99 -11.91 0.64 5.65
C ALA A 99 -12.84 -0.22 6.53
N GLY A 100 -14.05 -0.47 6.06
CA GLY A 100 -15.12 -1.02 6.90
C GLY A 100 -15.48 -0.07 8.06
N GLU A 101 -15.54 -0.60 9.28
CA GLU A 101 -15.86 0.18 10.50
C GLU A 101 -14.67 0.97 11.07
N LYS A 102 -13.47 0.79 10.50
CA LYS A 102 -12.25 1.45 10.96
C LYS A 102 -12.04 2.74 10.19
N SER A 103 -11.90 3.86 10.91
CA SER A 103 -11.68 5.17 10.32
C SER A 103 -10.36 5.80 10.79
N GLY A 104 -9.75 6.60 9.92
CA GLY A 104 -8.47 7.24 10.19
C GLY A 104 -7.89 7.93 8.96
N THR A 105 -6.58 8.13 8.99
CA THR A 105 -5.82 8.64 7.83
C THR A 105 -4.72 7.67 7.43
N THR A 106 -4.28 7.71 6.18
CA THR A 106 -3.08 7.01 5.68
C THR A 106 -2.28 7.92 4.75
N ILE A 107 -1.03 7.55 4.48
CA ILE A 107 -0.22 8.13 3.43
C ILE A 107 -0.16 7.14 2.27
N ASP A 108 -0.66 7.58 1.13
CA ASP A 108 -0.80 6.78 -0.06
C ASP A 108 0.22 7.28 -1.08
N ARG A 109 0.97 6.35 -1.69
CA ARG A 109 1.92 6.65 -2.77
C ARG A 109 1.57 5.84 -3.98
N TYR A 110 1.63 6.45 -5.14
CA TYR A 110 1.27 5.78 -6.37
C TYR A 110 2.16 6.22 -7.52
N ASN A 111 2.20 5.37 -8.54
CA ASN A 111 2.84 5.63 -9.81
C ASN A 111 2.03 4.98 -10.92
N GLY A 112 2.06 5.56 -12.10
CA GLY A 112 1.33 5.06 -13.24
C GLY A 112 1.92 5.50 -14.56
N ARG A 113 1.30 5.00 -15.63
CA ARG A 113 1.71 5.21 -17.00
C ARG A 113 0.51 5.13 -17.94
N GLY A 114 0.66 5.70 -19.12
CA GLY A 114 -0.35 5.61 -20.18
C GLY A 114 -0.25 6.77 -21.15
N THR A 115 -1.37 7.46 -21.32
CA THR A 115 -1.50 8.68 -22.12
C THR A 115 -2.34 9.69 -21.34
N MET A 116 -2.47 10.91 -21.86
CA MET A 116 -3.37 11.91 -21.28
C MET A 116 -4.86 11.49 -21.31
N ALA A 117 -5.24 10.48 -22.10
CA ALA A 117 -6.61 10.02 -22.23
C ALA A 117 -6.93 8.81 -21.33
N SER A 118 -5.99 7.87 -21.20
CA SER A 118 -6.15 6.65 -20.42
C SER A 118 -4.84 6.22 -19.80
N PHE A 119 -4.92 5.74 -18.56
CA PHE A 119 -3.73 5.38 -17.79
C PHE A 119 -4.06 4.37 -16.70
N GLU A 120 -3.03 3.67 -16.27
CA GLU A 120 -3.09 2.64 -15.23
C GLU A 120 -1.91 2.81 -14.27
N GLY A 121 -2.00 2.21 -13.10
CA GLY A 121 -0.92 2.28 -12.14
C GLY A 121 -1.07 1.38 -10.94
N ARG A 122 -0.18 1.62 -9.99
CA ARG A 122 -0.12 0.93 -8.70
C ARG A 122 0.00 1.93 -7.58
N PHE A 123 -0.48 1.53 -6.42
CA PHE A 123 -0.38 2.32 -5.20
C PHE A 123 -0.06 1.45 -4.00
N VAL A 124 0.53 2.09 -2.99
CA VAL A 124 0.79 1.52 -1.68
C VAL A 124 0.19 2.45 -0.63
N VAL A 125 -0.34 1.85 0.43
CA VAL A 125 -1.00 2.54 1.55
C VAL A 125 -0.26 2.17 2.82
N GLY A 126 0.05 3.17 3.64
CA GLY A 126 0.69 2.95 4.94
C GLY A 126 0.62 4.15 5.86
N GLN A 127 1.37 4.09 6.96
CA GLN A 127 1.46 5.19 7.95
C GLN A 127 0.07 5.60 8.48
N GLY A 128 -0.74 4.59 8.79
CA GLY A 128 -2.12 4.80 9.22
C GLY A 128 -2.24 5.44 10.60
N THR A 129 -3.36 6.11 10.86
CA THR A 129 -3.71 6.67 12.17
C THR A 129 -5.10 6.20 12.62
N GLY A 130 -5.39 6.33 13.92
CA GLY A 130 -6.71 5.99 14.47
C GLY A 130 -7.05 4.52 14.29
N GLY A 131 -8.21 4.23 13.69
CA GLY A 131 -8.65 2.88 13.37
C GLY A 131 -7.84 2.21 12.25
N LEU A 132 -7.10 3.00 11.46
CA LEU A 132 -6.24 2.53 10.36
C LEU A 132 -4.76 2.41 10.78
N ASP A 133 -4.43 2.67 12.04
CA ASP A 133 -3.09 2.45 12.57
C ASP A 133 -2.62 0.99 12.33
N GLY A 134 -1.39 0.84 11.81
CA GLY A 134 -0.84 -0.45 11.38
C GLY A 134 -1.35 -0.97 10.03
N LEU A 135 -2.13 -0.18 9.27
CA LEU A 135 -2.59 -0.59 7.94
C LEU A 135 -1.46 -0.59 6.91
N HIS A 136 -1.36 -1.68 6.15
CA HIS A 136 -0.53 -1.80 4.96
C HIS A 136 -1.40 -2.28 3.79
N GLY A 137 -1.29 -1.60 2.66
CA GLY A 137 -2.06 -1.93 1.47
C GLY A 137 -1.25 -1.82 0.19
N VAL A 138 -1.60 -2.65 -0.80
CA VAL A 138 -1.09 -2.57 -2.17
C VAL A 138 -2.24 -2.73 -3.13
N GLY A 139 -2.25 -1.95 -4.20
CA GLY A 139 -3.33 -1.98 -5.17
C GLY A 139 -2.91 -1.57 -6.57
N ALA A 140 -3.84 -1.74 -7.49
CA ALA A 140 -3.73 -1.33 -8.88
C ALA A 140 -4.98 -0.55 -9.27
N PHE A 141 -4.84 0.34 -10.25
CA PHE A 141 -5.95 1.14 -10.76
C PHE A 141 -5.85 1.32 -12.27
N GLU A 142 -7.00 1.60 -12.88
CA GLU A 142 -7.16 2.01 -14.27
C GLU A 142 -8.11 3.21 -14.31
N ALA A 143 -7.84 4.17 -15.18
CA ALA A 143 -8.62 5.39 -15.30
C ALA A 143 -8.61 6.00 -16.70
N SER A 144 -9.62 6.83 -16.94
CA SER A 144 -9.74 7.67 -18.13
C SER A 144 -9.97 9.12 -17.73
N ALA A 145 -9.36 10.03 -18.48
CA ALA A 145 -9.60 11.46 -18.34
C ALA A 145 -10.98 11.84 -18.91
N ASN A 146 -11.71 12.70 -18.20
CA ASN A 146 -13.01 13.20 -18.63
C ASN A 146 -12.94 14.65 -19.18
N GLY A 147 -11.74 15.22 -19.27
CA GLY A 147 -11.51 16.63 -19.59
C GLY A 147 -11.36 17.51 -18.34
N GLU A 148 -10.90 18.75 -18.54
CA GLU A 148 -10.81 19.78 -17.48
C GLU A 148 -10.03 19.36 -16.22
N GLY A 149 -9.03 18.48 -16.36
CA GLY A 149 -8.24 17.99 -15.22
C GLY A 149 -9.01 17.04 -14.30
N THR A 150 -10.07 16.40 -14.81
CA THR A 150 -10.82 15.38 -14.08
C THR A 150 -10.64 14.00 -14.69
N SER A 151 -10.68 12.97 -13.84
CA SER A 151 -10.56 11.57 -14.24
C SER A 151 -11.52 10.70 -13.44
N THR A 152 -11.90 9.55 -14.00
CA THR A 152 -12.65 8.50 -13.28
C THR A 152 -11.95 7.17 -13.49
N GLY A 153 -11.94 6.34 -12.45
CA GLY A 153 -11.30 5.04 -12.53
C GLY A 153 -11.86 4.01 -11.57
N THR A 154 -11.29 2.80 -11.67
CA THR A 154 -11.54 1.69 -10.77
C THR A 154 -10.23 1.26 -10.13
N TYR A 155 -10.30 0.62 -8.96
CA TYR A 155 -9.13 0.08 -8.29
C TYR A 155 -9.41 -1.29 -7.66
N THR A 156 -8.32 -2.03 -7.46
CA THR A 156 -8.26 -3.20 -6.58
C THR A 156 -7.28 -2.93 -5.45
N LEU A 157 -7.54 -3.50 -4.28
CA LEU A 157 -6.73 -3.33 -3.07
C LEU A 157 -6.62 -4.66 -2.34
N GLN A 158 -5.40 -5.01 -1.94
CA GLN A 158 -5.14 -5.98 -0.89
C GLN A 158 -4.53 -5.26 0.30
N TRP A 159 -5.02 -5.55 1.50
CA TRP A 159 -4.53 -4.87 2.70
C TRP A 159 -4.58 -5.76 3.94
N HIS A 160 -3.75 -5.46 4.91
CA HIS A 160 -3.88 -5.98 6.27
C HIS A 160 -3.67 -4.85 7.27
N ILE A 161 -4.05 -5.11 8.52
CA ILE A 161 -3.73 -4.26 9.67
C ILE A 161 -2.92 -5.11 10.63
N ASP A 162 -1.77 -4.58 11.04
CA ASP A 162 -0.90 -5.24 12.00
C ASP A 162 -1.63 -5.42 13.34
N PRO A 163 -1.42 -6.56 14.04
CA PRO A 163 -1.92 -6.73 15.40
C PRO A 163 -1.38 -5.63 16.32
N LYS A 164 -2.21 -5.20 17.27
CA LYS A 164 -1.78 -4.30 18.35
C LYS A 164 -1.32 -5.09 19.57
#